data_AF-A0A1G8UIX0-F1
#
_entry.id   AF-A0A1G8UIX0-F1
#
_cell.length_a   1.000
_cell.length_b   1.000
_cell.length_c   1.000
_cell.angle_alpha   90.00
_cell.angle_beta   90.00
_cell.angle_gamma   90.00
#
_symmetry.space_group_name_H-M   'P 1'
#
loop_
_entity.id
_entity.type
_entity.pdbx_description
1 polymer ?
#
loop_
_entity_poly.entity_id
_entity_poly.type
_entity_poly.pdbx_seq_one_letter_code
_entity_poly.pdbx_strand_id
1 'polypeptide(L)' 'MKPLLWLVLVAALVVNVSSSFLWEGATQVAVSIPTGVVLLASAVGLWLLRDKPQV' A
#
# COMPACT_ATOMS: atom_id res chain seq x y z
N MET A 1 -13.72 -8.76 -0.24
CA MET A 1 -12.23 -8.78 -0.33
C MET A 1 -11.69 -7.58 -1.10
N LYS A 2 -12.08 -7.35 -2.38
CA LYS A 2 -11.71 -6.16 -3.19
C LYS A 2 -11.81 -4.81 -2.44
N PRO A 3 -12.91 -4.47 -1.75
CA PRO A 3 -13.03 -3.17 -1.07
C PRO A 3 -12.03 -3.00 0.08
N LEU A 4 -11.75 -4.09 0.81
CA LEU A 4 -10.77 -4.08 1.90
C LEU A 4 -9.35 -3.85 1.37
N LEU A 5 -8.97 -4.51 0.27
CA LEU A 5 -7.67 -4.28 -0.37
C LEU A 5 -7.51 -2.85 -0.88
N TRP A 6 -8.58 -2.24 -1.39
CA TRP A 6 -8.59 -0.82 -1.75
C TRP A 6 -8.39 0.09 -0.54
N LEU A 7 -9.07 -0.18 0.59
CA LEU A 7 -8.86 0.57 1.82
C LEU A 7 -7.42 0.45 2.33
N VAL A 8 -6.87 -0.76 2.35
CA VAL A 8 -5.48 -1.00 2.77
C VAL A 8 -4.50 -0.30 1.83
N LEU A 9 -4.72 -0.35 0.52
CA LEU A 9 -3.88 0.33 -0.47
C LEU A 9 -3.86 1.85 -0.23
N VAL A 10 -5.03 2.48 -0.05
CA VAL A 10 -5.12 3.92 0.19
C VAL A 10 -4.49 4.30 1.53
N ALA A 11 -4.78 3.55 2.60
CA ALA A 11 -4.18 3.80 3.91
C ALA A 11 -2.65 3.66 3.87
N ALA A 12 -2.14 2.59 3.25
CA ALA A 12 -0.70 2.36 3.09
C ALA A 12 -0.04 3.48 2.27
N LEU A 13 -0.70 3.97 1.21
CA LEU A 13 -0.21 5.09 0.41
C LEU A 13 -0.10 6.37 1.24
N VAL A 14 -1.14 6.72 1.98
CA VAL A 14 -1.16 7.92 2.81
C VAL A 14 -0.08 7.85 3.89
N VAL A 15 0.05 6.72 4.60
CA VAL A 15 1.09 6.56 5.64
C VAL A 15 2.49 6.60 5.02
N ASN A 16 2.70 5.94 3.88
CA ASN A 16 4.01 5.91 3.23
C ASN A 16 4.44 7.31 2.77
N VAL A 17 3.55 8.07 2.12
CA VAL A 17 3.83 9.44 1.66
C VAL A 17 3.99 10.40 2.84
N SER A 18 3.11 10.31 3.84
CA SER A 18 3.18 11.17 5.03
C SER A 18 4.41 10.89 5.90
N SER A 19 5.01 9.69 5.80
CA SER A 19 6.19 9.32 6.59
C SER A 19 7.35 10.29 6.40
N SER A 20 7.54 10.82 5.18
CA SER A 20 8.60 11.80 4.87
C SER A 20 8.34 13.20 5.42
N PHE A 21 7.12 13.50 5.86
CA PHE A 21 6.75 14.79 6.46
C PHE A 21 6.66 14.72 7.98
N LEU A 22 6.35 13.54 8.54
CA LEU A 22 6.09 13.34 9.96
C LEU A 22 7.28 12.80 10.75
N TRP A 23 8.21 12.12 10.08
CA TRP A 23 9.36 11.48 10.70
C TRP A 23 10.64 11.74 9.93
N GLU A 24 11.77 11.58 10.63
CA GLU A 24 13.11 11.73 10.07
C GLU A 24 13.99 10.53 10.44
N GLY A 25 15.06 10.33 9.66
CA GLY A 25 16.12 9.37 9.93
C GLY A 25 15.61 7.91 10.00
N ALA A 26 16.07 7.17 11.01
CA ALA A 26 15.77 5.74 11.13
C ALA A 26 14.27 5.44 11.29
N THR A 27 13.52 6.32 11.96
CA THR A 27 12.08 6.13 12.19
C THR A 27 11.27 6.26 10.91
N GLN A 28 11.62 7.22 10.05
CA GLN A 28 11.04 7.38 8.72
C GLN A 28 11.25 6.11 7.88
N VAL A 29 12.47 5.56 7.87
CA VAL A 29 12.80 4.33 7.13
C VAL A 29 12.03 3.13 7.67
N ALA A 30 11.99 2.98 9.00
CA ALA A 30 11.30 1.88 9.67
C ALA A 30 9.79 1.87 9.41
N VAL A 31 9.16 3.03 9.18
CA VAL A 31 7.73 3.14 8.83
C VAL A 31 7.51 3.04 7.32
N SER A 32 8.38 3.67 6.52
CA SER A 32 8.23 3.71 5.06
C SER A 32 8.37 2.33 4.42
N ILE A 33 9.37 1.54 4.81
CA ILE A 33 9.59 0.21 4.21
C ILE A 33 8.36 -0.72 4.36
N PRO A 34 7.85 -1.00 5.58
CA PRO A 34 6.74 -1.92 5.73
C PRO A 34 5.46 -1.39 5.09
N THR A 35 5.20 -0.09 5.16
CA THR A 35 4.01 0.51 4.52
C THR A 35 4.10 0.43 3.00
N GLY A 36 5.31 0.58 2.42
CA GLY A 36 5.57 0.37 1.00
C GLY A 36 5.34 -1.09 0.58
N VAL A 37 5.79 -2.05 1.38
CA VAL A 37 5.53 -3.49 1.13
C VAL A 37 4.03 -3.79 1.16
N VAL A 38 3.30 -3.28 2.15
CA VAL A 38 1.83 -3.45 2.24
C VAL A 38 1.11 -2.82 1.05
N LEU A 39 1.56 -1.64 0.61
CA LEU A 39 1.04 -0.97 -0.58
C LEU A 39 1.20 -1.85 -1.82
N LEU A 40 2.41 -2.36 -2.07
CA LEU A 40 2.69 -3.23 -3.22
C LEU A 40 1.90 -4.54 -3.15
N ALA A 41 1.85 -5.19 -1.98
CA ALA A 41 1.07 -6.41 -1.79
C ALA A 41 -0.42 -6.19 -2.08
N SER A 42 -0.97 -5.05 -1.64
CA SER A 42 -2.38 -4.69 -1.88
C SER A 42 -2.63 -4.41 -3.36
N ALA A 43 -1.72 -3.71 -4.04
CA ALA A 43 -1.81 -3.44 -5.47
C ALA A 43 -1.78 -4.74 -6.29
N VAL A 44 -0.85 -5.65 -5.97
CA VAL A 44 -0.76 -6.97 -6.60
C VAL A 44 -2.01 -7.79 -6.33
N GLY A 45 -2.51 -7.81 -5.09
CA GLY A 45 -3.75 -8.50 -4.74
C GLY A 45 -4.95 -8.01 -5.53
N LEU A 46 -5.09 -6.69 -5.69
CA LEU A 46 -6.13 -6.08 -6.53
C LEU A 46 -5.96 -6.43 -8.01
N TRP A 47 -4.71 -6.43 -8.50
CA TRP A 47 -4.41 -6.80 -9.88
C TRP A 47 -4.73 -8.27 -10.18
N LEU A 48 -4.46 -9.17 -9.24
CA LEU A 48 -4.81 -10.59 -9.37
C LEU A 48 -6.32 -10.83 -9.29
N LEU A 49 -7.04 -10.02 -8.49
CA LEU A 49 -8.50 -10.09 -8.40
C LEU A 49 -9.21 -9.34 -9.53
N ARG A 50 -8.50 -8.62 -10.41
CA ARG A 50 -9.12 -7.93 -11.55
C ARG A 50 -9.81 -8.97 -12.42
N ASP A 51 -11.04 -8.70 -12.80
CA ASP A 51 -11.82 -9.63 -13.61
C ASP A 51 -11.12 -9.74 -14.98
N LYS A 52 -10.70 -10.96 -15.33
CA LYS A 52 -10.09 -11.22 -16.64
C LYS A 52 -11.21 -11.22 -17.69
N PRO A 53 -11.07 -10.50 -18.81
CA PRO A 53 -12.01 -10.62 -19.92
C PRO A 53 -12.11 -12.10 -20.31
N GLN A 54 -13.32 -12.65 -20.21
CA GLN A 54 -13.63 -13.96 -20.78
C GLN A 54 -13.70 -13.73 -22.30
N VAL A 55 -12.58 -13.93 -23.00
CA VAL A 55 -12.52 -13.99 -24.47
C VAL A 55 -13.10 -15.29 -24.97
#